data_AF-A0A7C3C573-F1
#
_entry.id   AF-A0A7C3C573-F1
#
_cell.length_a   1.000
_cell.length_b   1.000
_cell.length_c   1.000
_cell.angle_alpha   90.00
_cell.angle_beta   90.00
_cell.angle_gamma   90.00
#
_symmetry.space_group_name_H-M   'P 1'
#
loop_
_entity.id
_entity.type
_entity.pdbx_description
1 polymer ?
#
loop_
_entity_poly.entity_id
_entity_poly.type
_entity_poly.pdbx_seq_one_letter_code
_entity_poly.pdbx_strand_id
1 'polypeptide(L)'
;MRIVDWKSLDAAGRGQVLARPIAATDDKVRTRVRRILDDVCVRGDAALVEYTRRFDKVALDGTLVAKETAKLAWAALPEDERAALRQAKANIEAYHKPQSPQPYTVKPMDGVVCRRVVRAIESVGLYVPGGSAPLVSSVLMLAIPAKLAGVKRVVMVSPPAADGGLDPRILAAAYLCEVDEIYAVGGAQAIGALAYGTTSIDKVMKIFGPGNIYVAEAKAQVASAQGGPAIDLPAGPSEVMVLADAQANAGFVAADLLAQAEHDPLAQCLCVCSSEDLARRIMAQIEAQLLDLSRQDIARASLAHGRIVVSEK
;
A
#
# COMPACT_ATOMS: atom_id res chain seq x y z
N MET A 1 15.10 -13.61 14.67
CA MET A 1 13.85 -13.58 15.48
C MET A 1 14.10 -14.19 16.85
N ARG A 2 13.22 -13.96 17.83
CA ARG A 2 13.30 -14.56 19.19
C ARG A 2 12.23 -15.64 19.36
N ILE A 3 12.61 -16.83 19.84
CA ILE A 3 11.67 -17.87 20.29
C ILE A 3 11.18 -17.53 21.71
N VAL A 4 9.88 -17.63 21.93
CA VAL A 4 9.24 -17.30 23.21
C VAL A 4 8.23 -18.38 23.57
N ASP A 5 8.32 -18.94 24.77
CA ASP A 5 7.28 -19.83 25.31
C ASP A 5 6.13 -18.99 25.88
N TRP A 6 4.94 -19.10 25.28
CA TRP A 6 3.75 -18.36 25.68
C TRP A 6 3.31 -18.64 27.12
N LYS A 7 3.45 -19.90 27.58
CA LYS A 7 3.01 -20.32 28.92
C LYS A 7 3.89 -19.70 30.01
N SER A 8 5.16 -19.47 29.71
CA SER A 8 6.13 -18.82 30.63
C SER A 8 5.86 -17.34 30.90
N LEU A 9 5.02 -16.68 30.09
CA LEU A 9 4.77 -15.23 30.18
C LEU A 9 3.58 -14.91 31.09
N ASP A 10 3.73 -13.86 31.89
CA ASP A 10 2.62 -13.19 32.56
C ASP A 10 1.83 -12.30 31.58
N ALA A 11 0.77 -11.63 32.07
CA ALA A 11 -0.09 -10.79 31.23
C ALA A 11 0.69 -9.62 30.58
N ALA A 12 1.64 -9.03 31.29
CA ALA A 12 2.45 -7.93 30.77
C ALA A 12 3.41 -8.41 29.67
N GLY A 13 4.07 -9.55 29.88
CA GLY A 13 4.95 -10.18 28.90
C GLY A 13 4.21 -10.58 27.63
N ARG A 14 3.00 -11.15 27.76
CA ARG A 14 2.12 -11.44 26.61
C ARG A 14 1.77 -10.16 25.85
N GLY A 15 1.44 -9.08 26.57
CA GLY A 15 1.19 -7.77 25.98
C GLY A 15 2.40 -7.25 25.19
N GLN A 16 3.61 -7.40 25.71
CA GLN A 16 4.84 -6.98 25.01
C GLN A 16 5.15 -7.81 23.77
N VAL A 17 4.89 -9.12 23.79
CA VAL A 17 5.09 -9.99 22.62
C VAL A 17 4.14 -9.64 21.48
N LEU A 18 2.90 -9.27 21.81
CA LEU A 18 1.87 -8.86 20.84
C LEU A 18 1.96 -7.38 20.44
N ALA A 19 2.77 -6.58 21.14
CA ALA A 19 2.93 -5.17 20.82
C ALA A 19 3.61 -5.00 19.46
N ARG A 20 3.09 -4.05 18.67
CA ARG A 20 3.75 -3.62 17.44
C ARG A 20 5.03 -2.84 17.77
N PRO A 21 6.06 -2.89 16.90
CA PRO A 21 7.15 -1.94 16.98
C PRO A 21 6.56 -0.54 16.97
N ILE A 22 6.93 0.29 17.95
CA ILE A 22 6.50 1.68 17.96
C ILE A 22 7.20 2.35 16.78
N ALA A 23 6.47 2.53 15.68
CA ALA A 23 6.80 3.59 14.74
C ALA A 23 6.58 4.88 15.52
N ALA A 24 7.63 5.43 16.11
CA ALA A 24 7.53 6.75 16.73
C ALA A 24 7.12 7.70 15.60
N THR A 25 5.86 8.16 15.61
CA THR A 25 5.46 9.27 14.77
C THR A 25 6.19 10.48 15.31
N ASP A 26 7.38 10.71 14.76
CA ASP A 26 8.27 11.78 15.16
C ASP A 26 7.56 13.11 14.87
N ASP A 27 7.43 13.99 15.86
CA ASP A 27 6.88 15.35 15.69
C ASP A 27 7.59 16.10 14.54
N LYS A 28 8.84 15.74 14.23
CA LYS A 28 9.56 16.24 13.06
C LYS A 28 8.93 15.79 11.73
N VAL A 29 8.47 14.54 11.61
CA VAL A 29 7.77 14.03 10.41
C VAL A 29 6.47 14.81 10.23
N ARG A 30 5.66 14.93 11.29
CA ARG A 30 4.41 15.69 11.28
C ARG A 30 4.63 17.14 10.84
N THR A 31 5.63 17.81 11.40
CA THR A 31 5.97 19.21 11.07
C THR A 31 6.45 19.35 9.62
N ARG A 32 7.30 18.44 9.14
CA ARG A 32 7.79 18.43 7.76
C ARG A 32 6.67 18.20 6.75
N VAL A 33 5.80 17.22 7.02
CA VAL A 33 4.64 16.92 6.18
C VAL A 33 3.69 18.11 6.11
N ARG A 34 3.39 18.74 7.26
CA ARG A 34 2.55 19.95 7.28
C ARG A 34 3.11 21.03 6.37
N ARG A 35 4.42 21.32 6.47
CA ARG A 35 5.07 22.31 5.59
C ARG A 35 4.94 21.94 4.10
N ILE A 36 5.12 20.67 3.74
CA ILE A 36 4.96 20.22 2.35
C ILE A 36 3.52 20.42 1.87
N LEU A 37 2.54 20.05 2.71
CA LEU A 37 1.12 20.22 2.40
C LEU A 37 0.74 21.70 2.24
N ASP A 38 1.22 22.57 3.12
CA ASP A 38 0.99 24.02 3.06
C ASP A 38 1.60 24.62 1.78
N ASP A 39 2.83 24.22 1.43
CA ASP A 39 3.49 24.65 0.20
C ASP A 39 2.72 24.24 -1.05
N VAL A 40 2.19 23.01 -1.10
CA VAL A 40 1.36 22.54 -2.23
C VAL A 40 0.04 23.29 -2.30
N CYS A 41 -0.61 23.53 -1.17
CA CYS A 41 -1.85 24.30 -1.11
C CYS A 41 -1.69 25.73 -1.64
N VAL A 42 -0.55 26.38 -1.36
CA VAL A 42 -0.29 27.77 -1.75
C VAL A 42 0.31 27.89 -3.15
N ARG A 43 1.25 27.00 -3.51
CA ARG A 43 2.09 27.15 -4.72
C ARG A 43 1.75 26.17 -5.84
N GLY A 44 0.87 25.19 -5.59
CA GLY A 44 0.42 24.22 -6.59
C GLY A 44 1.58 23.48 -7.26
N ASP A 45 1.54 23.39 -8.60
CA ASP A 45 2.50 22.61 -9.41
C ASP A 45 3.96 23.02 -9.20
N ALA A 46 4.23 24.29 -8.90
CA ALA A 46 5.58 24.76 -8.63
C ALA A 46 6.20 24.05 -7.41
N ALA A 47 5.41 23.80 -6.36
CA ALA A 47 5.87 23.02 -5.21
C ALA A 47 6.06 21.54 -5.59
N LEU A 48 5.22 20.97 -6.46
CA LEU A 48 5.35 19.58 -6.90
C LEU A 48 6.68 19.35 -7.62
N VAL A 49 7.01 20.21 -8.59
CA VAL A 49 8.26 20.13 -9.35
C VAL A 49 9.48 20.36 -8.43
N GLU A 50 9.41 21.33 -7.52
CA GLU A 50 10.49 21.59 -6.56
C GLU A 50 10.75 20.37 -5.66
N TYR A 51 9.70 19.80 -5.06
CA TYR A 51 9.84 18.66 -4.17
C TYR A 51 10.25 17.38 -4.91
N THR A 52 9.80 17.19 -6.14
CA THR A 52 10.25 16.09 -7.01
C THR A 52 11.75 16.22 -7.31
N ARG A 53 12.22 17.41 -7.68
CA ARG A 53 13.66 17.66 -7.86
C ARG A 53 14.46 17.43 -6.58
N ARG A 54 13.90 17.83 -5.43
CA ARG A 54 14.60 17.73 -4.14
C ARG A 54 14.70 16.29 -3.65
N PHE A 55 13.61 15.53 -3.69
CA PHE A 55 13.51 14.21 -3.08
C PHE A 55 13.80 13.09 -4.07
N ASP A 56 13.21 13.16 -5.26
CA ASP A 56 13.37 12.14 -6.30
C ASP A 56 14.60 12.38 -7.20
N LYS A 57 15.24 13.56 -7.08
CA LYS A 57 16.43 13.98 -7.85
C LYS A 57 16.18 14.11 -9.34
N VAL A 58 14.92 14.33 -9.72
CA VAL A 58 14.46 14.43 -11.11
C VAL A 58 13.93 15.85 -11.36
N ALA A 59 14.43 16.51 -12.39
CA ALA A 59 13.86 17.76 -12.87
C ALA A 59 12.77 17.47 -13.90
N LEU A 60 11.54 17.91 -13.63
CA LEU A 60 10.40 17.77 -14.53
C LEU A 60 9.89 19.15 -14.93
N ASP A 61 9.50 19.32 -16.19
CA ASP A 61 8.78 20.52 -16.65
C ASP A 61 7.29 20.49 -16.25
N GLY A 62 6.77 19.29 -15.98
CA GLY A 62 5.41 19.04 -15.51
C GLY A 62 5.26 17.59 -15.06
N THR A 63 4.20 17.30 -14.31
CA THR A 63 4.00 15.96 -13.72
C THR A 63 3.11 15.05 -14.57
N LEU A 64 2.38 15.58 -15.56
CA LEU A 64 1.44 14.81 -16.35
C LEU A 64 2.14 13.76 -17.22
N VAL A 65 1.69 12.52 -17.12
CA VAL A 65 2.10 11.42 -18.01
C VAL A 65 1.04 11.23 -19.08
N ALA A 66 1.44 11.29 -20.34
CA ALA A 66 0.53 11.13 -21.47
C ALA A 66 -0.07 9.70 -21.51
N LYS A 67 -1.36 9.60 -21.83
CA LYS A 67 -2.07 8.31 -21.96
C LYS A 67 -1.41 7.36 -22.97
N GLU A 68 -0.89 7.90 -24.07
CA GLU A 68 -0.21 7.09 -25.08
C GLU A 68 1.04 6.42 -24.52
N THR A 69 1.76 7.04 -23.58
CA THR A 69 2.91 6.44 -22.90
C THR A 69 2.51 5.15 -22.16
N ALA A 70 1.36 5.14 -21.49
CA ALA A 70 0.87 3.96 -20.78
C ALA A 70 0.47 2.82 -21.73
N LYS A 71 -0.15 3.17 -22.86
CA LYS A 71 -0.50 2.21 -23.92
C LYS A 71 0.74 1.62 -24.60
N LEU A 72 1.75 2.44 -24.88
CA LEU A 72 3.03 1.99 -25.43
C LEU A 72 3.76 1.07 -24.44
N ALA A 73 3.74 1.39 -23.14
CA ALA A 73 4.31 0.53 -22.11
C ALA A 73 3.63 -0.83 -22.07
N TRP A 74 2.29 -0.88 -22.15
CA TRP A 74 1.54 -2.14 -22.27
C TRP A 74 1.90 -2.92 -23.54
N ALA A 75 2.02 -2.26 -24.69
CA ALA A 75 2.37 -2.92 -25.94
C ALA A 75 3.80 -3.51 -25.92
N ALA A 76 4.71 -2.85 -25.21
CA ALA A 76 6.12 -3.24 -25.09
C ALA A 76 6.39 -4.34 -24.05
N LEU A 77 5.44 -4.63 -23.14
CA LEU A 77 5.63 -5.71 -22.15
C LEU A 77 5.71 -7.08 -22.83
N PRO A 78 6.62 -7.96 -22.35
CA PRO A 78 6.64 -9.38 -22.72
C PRO A 78 5.26 -10.05 -22.53
N GLU A 79 4.92 -11.01 -23.39
CA GLU A 79 3.59 -11.61 -23.37
C GLU A 79 3.29 -12.39 -22.09
N ASP A 80 4.30 -13.02 -21.49
CA ASP A 80 4.19 -13.69 -20.19
C ASP A 80 3.85 -12.70 -19.07
N GLU A 81 4.48 -11.52 -19.05
CA GLU A 81 4.11 -10.44 -18.11
C GLU A 81 2.69 -9.93 -18.35
N ARG A 82 2.28 -9.73 -19.61
CA ARG A 82 0.91 -9.32 -19.94
C ARG A 82 -0.12 -10.38 -19.55
N ALA A 83 0.18 -11.65 -19.77
CA ALA A 83 -0.66 -12.77 -19.36
C ALA A 83 -0.81 -12.82 -17.84
N ALA A 84 0.29 -12.65 -17.09
CA ALA A 84 0.25 -12.58 -15.63
C ALA A 84 -0.62 -11.42 -15.12
N LEU A 85 -0.49 -10.22 -15.71
CA LEU A 85 -1.31 -9.07 -15.36
C LEU A 85 -2.79 -9.26 -15.67
N ARG A 86 -3.13 -9.87 -16.83
CA ARG A 86 -4.52 -10.22 -17.17
C ARG A 86 -5.10 -11.24 -16.21
N GLN A 87 -4.33 -12.28 -15.85
CA GLN A 87 -4.76 -13.29 -14.89
C GLN A 87 -5.02 -12.68 -13.51
N ALA A 88 -4.11 -11.82 -13.03
CA ALA A 88 -4.27 -11.10 -11.78
C ALA A 88 -5.52 -10.22 -11.81
N LYS A 89 -5.72 -9.43 -12.89
CA LYS A 89 -6.93 -8.60 -13.08
C LYS A 89 -8.20 -9.44 -13.01
N ALA A 90 -8.26 -10.54 -13.76
CA ALA A 90 -9.44 -11.41 -13.79
C ALA A 90 -9.78 -11.99 -12.40
N ASN A 91 -8.76 -12.41 -11.64
CA ASN A 91 -8.95 -12.94 -10.30
C ASN A 91 -9.43 -11.84 -9.32
N ILE A 92 -8.83 -10.65 -9.38
CA ILE A 92 -9.22 -9.50 -8.54
C ILE A 92 -10.66 -9.08 -8.86
N GLU A 93 -11.04 -9.02 -10.14
CA GLU A 93 -12.40 -8.72 -10.57
C GLU A 93 -13.40 -9.77 -10.07
N ALA A 94 -13.07 -11.06 -10.24
CA ALA A 94 -13.91 -12.16 -9.78
C ALA A 94 -14.16 -12.10 -8.26
N TYR A 95 -13.16 -11.67 -7.48
CA TYR A 95 -13.30 -11.50 -6.03
C TYR A 95 -14.11 -10.27 -5.62
N HIS A 96 -13.89 -9.11 -6.25
CA HIS A 96 -14.51 -7.85 -5.85
C HIS A 96 -15.94 -7.66 -6.40
N LYS A 97 -16.22 -8.16 -7.60
CA LYS A 97 -17.54 -8.00 -8.25
C LYS A 97 -18.72 -8.48 -7.39
N PRO A 98 -18.70 -9.64 -6.72
CA PRO A 98 -19.83 -10.07 -5.87
C PRO A 98 -19.98 -9.25 -4.59
N GLN A 99 -18.99 -8.44 -4.19
CA GLN A 99 -19.02 -7.64 -2.97
C GLN A 99 -19.78 -6.31 -3.14
N SER A 100 -20.13 -5.93 -4.37
CA SER A 100 -20.86 -4.69 -4.64
C SER A 100 -22.16 -4.64 -3.81
N PRO A 101 -22.37 -3.59 -2.98
CA PRO A 101 -23.56 -3.51 -2.16
C PRO A 101 -24.81 -3.48 -3.04
N GLN A 102 -25.82 -4.27 -2.67
CA GLN A 102 -27.08 -4.31 -3.41
C GLN A 102 -28.03 -3.22 -2.90
N PRO A 103 -28.70 -2.48 -3.80
CA PRO A 103 -29.76 -1.57 -3.39
C PRO A 103 -30.94 -2.37 -2.82
N TYR A 104 -31.68 -1.78 -1.88
CA TYR A 104 -32.89 -2.39 -1.35
C TYR A 104 -33.95 -1.34 -1.06
N THR A 105 -35.21 -1.79 -1.00
CA THR A 105 -36.37 -0.99 -0.60
C THR A 105 -37.13 -1.73 0.48
N VAL A 106 -37.47 -1.05 1.57
CA VAL A 106 -38.32 -1.58 2.65
C VAL A 106 -39.50 -0.65 2.90
N LYS A 107 -40.64 -1.23 3.24
CA LYS A 107 -41.85 -0.50 3.62
C LYS A 107 -42.19 -0.86 5.08
N PRO A 108 -41.60 -0.16 6.07
CA PRO A 108 -41.77 -0.52 7.48
C PRO A 108 -43.21 -0.33 7.97
N MET A 109 -43.96 0.61 7.38
CA MET A 109 -45.38 0.84 7.66
C MET A 109 -46.07 1.48 6.45
N ASP A 110 -47.40 1.54 6.48
CA ASP A 110 -48.17 2.17 5.41
C ASP A 110 -47.82 3.64 5.22
N GLY A 111 -47.71 4.05 3.95
CA GLY A 111 -47.25 5.39 3.57
C GLY A 111 -45.74 5.65 3.66
N VAL A 112 -44.94 4.76 4.27
CA VAL A 112 -43.48 4.97 4.45
C VAL A 112 -42.65 4.00 3.63
N VAL A 113 -41.84 4.52 2.72
CA VAL A 113 -40.92 3.74 1.88
C VAL A 113 -39.50 4.20 2.11
N CYS A 114 -38.64 3.32 2.62
CA CYS A 114 -37.21 3.58 2.80
C CYS A 114 -36.41 2.85 1.72
N ARG A 115 -35.43 3.52 1.10
CA ARG A 115 -34.58 2.93 0.07
C ARG A 115 -33.11 3.13 0.40
N ARG A 116 -32.29 2.08 0.19
CA ARG A 116 -30.84 2.20 0.09
C ARG A 116 -30.47 2.20 -1.39
N VAL A 117 -29.87 3.30 -1.84
CA VAL A 117 -29.25 3.40 -3.17
C VAL A 117 -27.74 3.44 -3.02
N VAL A 118 -27.05 2.84 -3.98
CA VAL A 118 -25.58 2.81 -4.01
C VAL A 118 -25.10 3.73 -5.13
N ARG A 119 -24.11 4.57 -4.81
CA ARG A 119 -23.50 5.53 -5.74
C ARG A 119 -21.99 5.48 -5.59
N ALA A 120 -21.30 5.52 -6.72
CA ALA A 120 -19.86 5.66 -6.75
C ALA A 120 -19.46 7.01 -6.15
N ILE A 121 -18.26 7.06 -5.57
CA ILE A 121 -17.58 8.33 -5.32
C ILE A 121 -17.22 8.93 -6.69
N GLU A 122 -17.31 10.25 -6.83
CA GLU A 122 -17.12 10.91 -8.12
C GLU A 122 -15.69 10.80 -8.64
N SER A 123 -14.71 10.96 -7.74
CA SER A 123 -13.28 10.91 -8.05
C SER A 123 -12.46 10.26 -6.94
N VAL A 124 -11.46 9.48 -7.32
CA VAL A 124 -10.50 8.88 -6.38
C VAL A 124 -9.07 9.13 -6.84
N GLY A 125 -8.18 9.34 -5.87
CA GLY A 125 -6.74 9.42 -6.08
C GLY A 125 -6.07 8.16 -5.58
N LEU A 126 -5.22 7.55 -6.40
CA LEU A 126 -4.49 6.33 -6.12
C LEU A 126 -3.01 6.69 -5.97
N TYR A 127 -2.48 6.59 -4.76
CA TYR A 127 -1.05 6.69 -4.54
C TYR A 127 -0.41 5.31 -4.71
N VAL A 128 0.50 5.21 -5.67
CA VAL A 128 1.25 3.98 -5.95
C VAL A 128 2.72 4.23 -5.59
N PRO A 129 3.27 3.54 -4.58
CA PRO A 129 4.69 3.70 -4.25
C PRO A 129 5.58 3.26 -5.40
N GLY A 130 6.63 4.04 -5.66
CA GLY A 130 7.77 3.62 -6.46
C GLY A 130 8.99 3.32 -5.57
N GLY A 131 10.19 3.42 -6.15
CA GLY A 131 11.45 3.13 -5.47
C GLY A 131 12.23 2.03 -6.17
N SER A 132 12.97 1.22 -5.39
CA SER A 132 13.83 0.14 -5.92
C SER A 132 13.05 -1.01 -6.57
N ALA A 133 11.76 -1.16 -6.26
CA ALA A 133 10.88 -2.15 -6.89
C ALA A 133 9.51 -1.52 -7.21
N PRO A 134 8.99 -1.67 -8.43
CA PRO A 134 7.67 -1.16 -8.78
C PRO A 134 6.56 -2.01 -8.15
N LEU A 135 5.64 -1.36 -7.42
CA LEU A 135 4.49 -2.04 -6.83
C LEU A 135 3.31 -2.12 -7.80
N VAL A 136 3.51 -2.87 -8.88
CA VAL A 136 2.53 -3.06 -9.97
C VAL A 136 1.18 -3.59 -9.45
N SER A 137 1.22 -4.52 -8.50
CA SER A 137 0.03 -5.10 -7.87
C SER A 137 -0.86 -4.06 -7.18
N SER A 138 -0.28 -2.99 -6.61
CA SER A 138 -1.03 -1.90 -5.98
C SER A 138 -1.91 -1.17 -6.99
N VAL A 139 -1.46 -1.01 -8.24
CA VAL A 139 -2.28 -0.41 -9.30
C VAL A 139 -3.56 -1.25 -9.50
N LEU A 140 -3.41 -2.57 -9.63
CA LEU A 140 -4.54 -3.48 -9.85
C LEU A 140 -5.48 -3.47 -8.65
N MET A 141 -4.94 -3.61 -7.43
CA MET A 141 -5.73 -3.68 -6.19
C MET A 141 -6.52 -2.39 -5.91
N LEU A 142 -6.10 -1.25 -6.46
CA LEU A 142 -6.76 0.04 -6.26
C LEU A 142 -7.68 0.42 -7.42
N ALA A 143 -7.22 0.29 -8.67
CA ALA A 143 -7.96 0.76 -9.83
C ALA A 143 -9.12 -0.17 -10.20
N ILE A 144 -8.96 -1.48 -10.07
CA ILE A 144 -10.01 -2.46 -10.41
C ILE A 144 -11.29 -2.24 -9.57
N PRO A 145 -11.24 -2.20 -8.23
CA PRO A 145 -12.45 -1.93 -7.45
C PRO A 145 -13.02 -0.53 -7.69
N ALA A 146 -12.19 0.48 -7.99
CA ALA A 146 -12.68 1.81 -8.36
C ALA A 146 -13.50 1.78 -9.66
N LYS A 147 -13.02 1.06 -10.68
CA LYS A 147 -13.74 0.89 -11.96
C LYS A 147 -15.01 0.05 -11.79
N LEU A 148 -14.95 -1.05 -11.04
CA LEU A 148 -16.14 -1.86 -10.73
C LEU A 148 -17.20 -1.07 -9.96
N ALA A 149 -16.79 -0.15 -9.08
CA ALA A 149 -17.72 0.74 -8.37
C ALA A 149 -18.36 1.80 -9.27
N GLY A 150 -17.82 2.03 -10.48
CA GLY A 150 -18.29 3.06 -11.41
C GLY A 150 -17.75 4.46 -11.12
N VAL A 151 -16.58 4.57 -10.48
CA VAL A 151 -15.90 5.86 -10.28
C VAL A 151 -15.54 6.45 -11.65
N LYS A 152 -15.95 7.70 -11.88
CA LYS A 152 -15.80 8.35 -13.19
C LYS A 152 -14.41 8.91 -13.45
N ARG A 153 -13.68 9.27 -12.40
CA ARG A 153 -12.34 9.85 -12.47
C ARG A 153 -11.39 9.16 -11.48
N VAL A 154 -10.49 8.35 -12.01
CA VAL A 154 -9.45 7.63 -11.28
C VAL A 154 -8.10 8.25 -11.62
N VAL A 155 -7.53 8.96 -10.66
CA VAL A 155 -6.23 9.64 -10.79
C VAL A 155 -5.16 8.79 -10.12
N MET A 156 -4.06 8.50 -10.79
CA MET A 156 -2.91 7.81 -10.20
C MET A 156 -1.72 8.75 -10.09
N VAL A 157 -1.06 8.72 -8.93
CA VAL A 157 0.21 9.40 -8.68
C VAL A 157 1.26 8.38 -8.26
N SER A 158 2.47 8.53 -8.77
CA SER A 158 3.63 7.69 -8.43
C SER A 158 4.90 8.53 -8.51
N PRO A 159 5.90 8.35 -7.63
CA PRO A 159 7.19 9.02 -7.79
C PRO A 159 7.83 8.66 -9.14
N PRO A 160 8.52 9.63 -9.79
CA PRO A 160 9.21 9.37 -11.04
C PRO A 160 10.39 8.41 -10.86
N ALA A 161 10.71 7.68 -11.92
CA ALA A 161 11.99 7.02 -12.09
C ALA A 161 13.09 8.04 -12.44
N ALA A 162 14.36 7.61 -12.42
CA ALA A 162 15.52 8.50 -12.62
C ALA A 162 15.53 9.21 -13.99
N ASP A 163 14.84 8.66 -14.99
CA ASP A 163 14.68 9.24 -16.32
C ASP A 163 13.52 10.25 -16.42
N GLY A 164 12.79 10.47 -15.31
CA GLY A 164 11.63 11.36 -15.24
C GLY A 164 10.30 10.73 -15.63
N GLY A 165 10.30 9.49 -16.12
CA GLY A 165 9.09 8.72 -16.41
C GLY A 165 8.55 7.98 -15.19
N LEU A 166 7.64 7.04 -15.43
CA LEU A 166 7.23 6.03 -14.46
C LEU A 166 7.69 4.65 -14.94
N ASP A 167 7.83 3.69 -14.02
CA ASP A 167 8.18 2.32 -14.37
C ASP A 167 7.20 1.78 -15.44
N PRO A 168 7.68 1.21 -16.56
CA PRO A 168 6.82 0.72 -17.64
C PRO A 168 5.77 -0.29 -17.18
N ARG A 169 6.06 -1.10 -16.15
CA ARG A 169 5.11 -2.09 -15.63
C ARG A 169 3.97 -1.43 -14.84
N ILE A 170 4.26 -0.34 -14.11
CA ILE A 170 3.22 0.49 -13.46
C ILE A 170 2.32 1.13 -14.52
N LEU A 171 2.92 1.69 -15.57
CA LEU A 171 2.19 2.30 -16.68
C LEU A 171 1.33 1.30 -17.44
N ALA A 172 1.86 0.12 -17.72
CA ALA A 172 1.14 -0.96 -18.38
C ALA A 172 -0.04 -1.46 -17.53
N ALA A 173 0.13 -1.58 -16.20
CA ALA A 173 -0.96 -1.91 -15.29
C ALA A 173 -2.03 -0.81 -15.22
N ALA A 174 -1.60 0.46 -15.23
CA ALA A 174 -2.53 1.60 -15.24
C ALA A 174 -3.35 1.65 -16.53
N TYR A 175 -2.74 1.34 -17.67
CA TYR A 175 -3.44 1.16 -18.94
C TYR A 175 -4.43 -0.01 -18.88
N LEU A 176 -3.98 -1.19 -18.43
CA LEU A 176 -4.84 -2.38 -18.31
C LEU A 176 -6.04 -2.16 -17.38
N CYS A 177 -5.87 -1.36 -16.33
CA CYS A 177 -6.92 -1.02 -15.35
C CYS A 177 -7.67 0.28 -15.70
N GLU A 178 -7.44 0.84 -16.89
CA GLU A 178 -8.16 1.99 -17.44
C GLU A 178 -8.07 3.26 -16.57
N VAL A 179 -6.95 3.48 -15.88
CA VAL A 179 -6.71 4.70 -15.09
C VAL A 179 -6.87 5.96 -15.97
N ASP A 180 -7.58 6.96 -15.47
CA ASP A 180 -8.02 8.11 -16.27
C ASP A 180 -6.94 9.18 -16.41
N GLU A 181 -6.16 9.41 -15.34
CA GLU A 181 -5.09 10.41 -15.29
C GLU A 181 -3.89 9.86 -14.53
N ILE A 182 -2.68 10.12 -15.02
CA ILE A 182 -1.45 9.59 -14.43
C ILE A 182 -0.45 10.75 -14.25
N TYR A 183 0.11 10.88 -13.05
CA TYR A 183 1.09 11.91 -12.74
C TYR A 183 2.35 11.34 -12.06
N ALA A 184 3.50 11.79 -12.54
CA ALA A 184 4.82 11.49 -12.01
C ALA A 184 5.15 12.42 -10.82
N VAL A 185 4.55 12.13 -9.67
CA VAL A 185 4.77 12.82 -8.40
C VAL A 185 4.58 11.86 -7.23
N GLY A 186 5.49 11.91 -6.25
CA GLY A 186 5.50 11.03 -5.09
C GLY A 186 5.29 11.72 -3.75
N GLY A 187 5.44 10.96 -2.66
CA GLY A 187 5.51 11.47 -1.29
C GLY A 187 4.28 12.25 -0.79
N ALA A 188 4.52 13.06 0.24
CA ALA A 188 3.50 13.91 0.85
C ALA A 188 2.98 14.98 -0.11
N GLN A 189 3.81 15.45 -1.05
CA GLN A 189 3.41 16.45 -2.05
C GLN A 189 2.37 15.90 -3.03
N ALA A 190 2.47 14.62 -3.42
CA ALA A 190 1.44 13.96 -4.24
C ALA A 190 0.10 13.85 -3.51
N ILE A 191 0.13 13.53 -2.21
CA ILE A 191 -1.08 13.49 -1.38
C ILE A 191 -1.70 14.89 -1.24
N GLY A 192 -0.87 15.92 -1.05
CA GLY A 192 -1.32 17.31 -1.05
C GLY A 192 -1.98 17.72 -2.37
N ALA A 193 -1.40 17.32 -3.51
CA ALA A 193 -1.96 17.62 -4.83
C ALA A 193 -3.33 16.96 -5.02
N LEU A 194 -3.47 15.69 -4.64
CA LEU A 194 -4.76 14.98 -4.70
C LEU A 194 -5.79 15.61 -3.74
N ALA A 195 -5.37 16.09 -2.57
CA ALA A 195 -6.28 16.63 -1.57
C ALA A 195 -6.77 18.05 -1.87
N TYR A 196 -5.84 18.95 -2.24
CA TYR A 196 -6.13 20.37 -2.41
C TYR A 196 -6.39 20.74 -3.87
N GLY A 197 -5.90 19.93 -4.80
CA GLY A 197 -5.83 20.26 -6.20
C GLY A 197 -4.67 21.21 -6.50
N THR A 198 -4.27 21.25 -7.75
CA THR A 198 -3.32 22.20 -8.34
C THR A 198 -3.82 22.64 -9.71
N THR A 199 -3.05 23.44 -10.44
CA THR A 199 -3.39 23.80 -11.83
C THR A 199 -3.46 22.55 -12.73
N SER A 200 -2.60 21.55 -12.51
CA SER A 200 -2.54 20.34 -13.34
C SER A 200 -3.34 19.16 -12.79
N ILE A 201 -3.63 19.12 -11.48
CA ILE A 201 -4.27 17.97 -10.82
C ILE A 201 -5.52 18.46 -10.08
N ASP A 202 -6.73 18.14 -10.57
CA ASP A 202 -7.94 18.46 -9.82
C ASP A 202 -8.04 17.62 -8.54
N LYS A 203 -8.53 18.24 -7.45
CA LYS A 203 -8.74 17.55 -6.17
C LYS A 203 -9.67 16.33 -6.31
N VAL A 204 -9.42 15.31 -5.50
CA VAL A 204 -10.24 14.08 -5.46
C VAL A 204 -11.08 14.00 -4.19
N MET A 205 -12.12 13.16 -4.21
CA MET A 205 -12.99 12.98 -3.04
C MET A 205 -12.46 11.97 -2.03
N LYS A 206 -11.67 10.99 -2.49
CA LYS A 206 -11.06 10.00 -1.62
C LYS A 206 -9.68 9.57 -2.12
N ILE A 207 -8.72 9.45 -1.22
CA ILE A 207 -7.36 9.02 -1.52
C ILE A 207 -7.14 7.59 -1.00
N PHE A 208 -6.57 6.74 -1.85
CA PHE A 208 -6.24 5.35 -1.57
C PHE A 208 -4.77 5.07 -1.79
N GLY A 209 -4.29 4.01 -1.16
CA GLY A 209 -2.98 3.44 -1.42
C GLY A 209 -2.03 3.53 -0.22
N PRO A 210 -1.19 2.51 -0.03
CA PRO A 210 -0.20 2.49 1.04
C PRO A 210 0.96 3.42 0.70
N GLY A 211 1.77 3.77 1.70
CA GLY A 211 3.01 4.49 1.49
C GLY A 211 3.83 4.52 2.76
N ASN A 212 5.02 5.12 2.67
CA ASN A 212 5.88 5.31 3.82
C ASN A 212 5.26 6.25 4.86
N ILE A 213 5.95 6.46 5.98
CA ILE A 213 5.50 7.30 7.09
C ILE A 213 5.10 8.74 6.67
N TYR A 214 5.73 9.32 5.64
CA TYR A 214 5.42 10.67 5.17
C TYR A 214 4.09 10.70 4.40
N VAL A 215 3.83 9.66 3.59
CA VAL A 215 2.56 9.49 2.86
C VAL A 215 1.42 9.20 3.83
N ALA A 216 1.66 8.31 4.81
CA ALA A 216 0.69 7.97 5.84
C ALA A 216 0.30 9.21 6.68
N GLU A 217 1.29 9.97 7.13
CA GLU A 217 1.07 11.22 7.87
C GLU A 217 0.37 12.27 7.00
N ALA A 218 0.73 12.39 5.72
CA ALA A 218 0.06 13.32 4.81
C ALA A 218 -1.42 12.97 4.64
N LYS A 219 -1.74 11.69 4.44
CA LYS A 219 -3.13 11.18 4.36
C LYS A 219 -3.91 11.51 5.64
N ALA A 220 -3.30 11.30 6.81
CA ALA A 220 -3.93 11.61 8.10
C ALA A 220 -4.23 13.11 8.26
N GLN A 221 -3.28 13.98 7.89
CA GLN A 221 -3.46 15.44 7.98
C GLN A 221 -4.52 15.95 7.01
N VAL A 222 -4.50 15.52 5.74
CA VAL A 222 -5.50 15.99 4.76
C VAL A 222 -6.90 15.45 5.05
N ALA A 223 -7.02 14.23 5.58
CA ALA A 223 -8.32 13.68 5.99
C ALA A 223 -8.94 14.40 7.18
N SER A 224 -8.10 14.99 8.03
CA SER A 224 -8.53 15.79 9.19
C SER A 224 -8.77 17.25 8.85
N ALA A 225 -8.37 17.71 7.65
CA ALA A 225 -8.56 19.07 7.21
C ALA A 225 -10.02 19.33 6.81
N GLN A 226 -10.51 20.54 7.09
CA GLN A 226 -11.88 20.93 6.71
C GLN A 226 -12.03 20.89 5.17
N GLY A 227 -13.00 20.11 4.69
CA GLY A 227 -13.21 19.94 3.25
C GLY A 227 -12.12 19.13 2.53
N GLY A 228 -11.22 18.49 3.29
CA GLY A 228 -10.25 17.54 2.77
C GLY A 228 -10.90 16.23 2.30
N PRO A 229 -10.16 15.39 1.55
CA PRO A 229 -10.67 14.14 1.03
C PRO A 229 -10.82 13.10 2.14
N ALA A 230 -11.70 12.12 1.93
CA ALA A 230 -11.64 10.90 2.71
C ALA A 230 -10.35 10.11 2.40
N ILE A 231 -9.95 9.20 3.28
CA ILE A 231 -8.90 8.21 3.02
C ILE A 231 -9.44 6.80 3.20
N ASP A 232 -8.76 5.81 2.64
CA ASP A 232 -9.06 4.39 2.81
C ASP A 232 -8.91 3.92 4.26
N LEU A 233 -7.67 3.76 4.73
CA LEU A 233 -7.31 3.25 6.04
C LEU A 233 -6.03 3.94 6.53
N PRO A 234 -5.84 4.08 7.86
CA PRO A 234 -4.55 4.45 8.42
C PRO A 234 -3.49 3.42 7.98
N ALA A 235 -2.36 3.90 7.47
CA ALA A 235 -1.25 3.03 7.09
C ALA A 235 -0.27 2.85 8.27
N GLY A 236 0.29 1.66 8.38
CA GLY A 236 1.38 1.31 9.31
C GLY A 236 2.31 0.29 8.66
N PRO A 237 3.41 -0.09 9.34
CA PRO A 237 4.26 -1.17 8.86
C PRO A 237 3.45 -2.43 8.57
N SER A 238 3.76 -3.11 7.47
CA SER A 238 3.09 -4.35 7.09
C SER A 238 3.46 -5.48 8.05
N GLU A 239 2.56 -6.45 8.21
CA GLU A 239 2.72 -7.54 9.17
C GLU A 239 2.23 -8.88 8.62
N VAL A 240 2.80 -9.97 9.12
CA VAL A 240 2.32 -11.34 8.89
C VAL A 240 2.32 -12.11 10.20
N MET A 241 1.29 -12.93 10.41
CA MET A 241 1.22 -13.92 11.47
C MET A 241 0.98 -15.31 10.87
N VAL A 242 1.95 -16.20 11.03
CA VAL A 242 1.82 -17.60 10.58
C VAL A 242 1.43 -18.48 11.76
N LEU A 243 0.39 -19.30 11.60
CA LEU A 243 0.01 -20.34 12.55
C LEU A 243 0.49 -21.69 12.01
N ALA A 244 1.41 -22.34 12.73
CA ALA A 244 2.09 -23.55 12.27
C ALA A 244 1.89 -24.70 13.27
N ASP A 245 1.09 -25.70 12.90
CA ASP A 245 0.97 -26.92 13.68
C ASP A 245 2.11 -27.91 13.38
N ALA A 246 2.06 -29.09 14.02
CA ALA A 246 3.11 -30.11 13.87
C ALA A 246 3.28 -30.64 12.43
N GLN A 247 2.29 -30.46 11.55
CA GLN A 247 2.34 -30.89 10.15
C GLN A 247 2.89 -29.80 9.22
N ALA A 248 3.06 -28.57 9.72
CA ALA A 248 3.58 -27.47 8.93
C ALA A 248 5.00 -27.74 8.41
N ASN A 249 5.22 -27.41 7.14
CA ASN A 249 6.55 -27.43 6.55
C ASN A 249 7.33 -26.20 7.00
N ALA A 250 8.37 -26.41 7.80
CA ALA A 250 9.20 -25.33 8.34
C ALA A 250 9.83 -24.44 7.25
N GLY A 251 10.16 -25.00 6.08
CA GLY A 251 10.70 -24.25 4.95
C GLY A 251 9.69 -23.29 4.34
N PHE A 252 8.42 -23.69 4.24
CA PHE A 252 7.35 -22.83 3.74
C PHE A 252 6.99 -21.73 4.74
N VAL A 253 6.92 -22.06 6.03
CA VAL A 253 6.71 -21.06 7.09
C VAL A 253 7.84 -20.02 7.09
N ALA A 254 9.09 -20.46 6.95
CA ALA A 254 10.23 -19.55 6.84
C ALA A 254 10.11 -18.63 5.60
N ALA A 255 9.74 -19.19 4.45
CA ALA A 255 9.56 -18.43 3.22
C ALA A 255 8.45 -17.37 3.35
N ASP A 256 7.30 -17.71 3.97
CA ASP A 256 6.20 -16.76 4.20
C ASP A 256 6.63 -15.61 5.13
N LEU A 257 7.37 -15.91 6.20
CA LEU A 257 7.91 -14.90 7.10
C LEU A 257 8.94 -14.00 6.39
N LEU A 258 9.81 -14.58 5.56
CA LEU A 258 10.82 -13.84 4.81
C LEU A 258 10.23 -12.95 3.73
N ALA A 259 9.18 -13.41 3.03
CA ALA A 259 8.46 -12.63 2.03
C ALA A 259 7.87 -11.35 2.63
N GLN A 260 7.42 -11.39 3.88
CA GLN A 260 6.98 -10.20 4.61
C GLN A 260 8.18 -9.36 5.11
N ALA A 261 9.22 -10.01 5.65
CA ALA A 261 10.37 -9.32 6.23
C ALA A 261 11.16 -8.49 5.22
N GLU A 262 11.25 -8.93 3.95
CA GLU A 262 11.98 -8.18 2.93
C GLU A 262 11.29 -6.89 2.47
N HIS A 263 10.03 -6.68 2.85
CA HIS A 263 9.23 -5.56 2.37
C HIS A 263 9.73 -4.22 2.95
N ASP A 264 9.88 -4.13 4.27
CA ASP A 264 10.21 -2.92 5.02
C ASP A 264 10.99 -3.27 6.30
N PRO A 265 12.01 -2.51 6.72
CA PRO A 265 12.78 -2.81 7.93
C PRO A 265 11.96 -2.76 9.23
N LEU A 266 10.79 -2.12 9.22
CA LEU A 266 9.85 -2.06 10.34
C LEU A 266 8.72 -3.09 10.21
N ALA A 267 8.70 -3.91 9.14
CA ALA A 267 7.71 -4.97 8.98
C ALA A 267 7.74 -5.93 10.18
N GLN A 268 6.57 -6.40 10.61
CA GLN A 268 6.46 -7.31 11.76
C GLN A 268 6.16 -8.74 11.30
N CYS A 269 7.02 -9.68 11.70
CA CYS A 269 6.82 -11.10 11.44
C CYS A 269 6.57 -11.85 12.76
N LEU A 270 5.43 -12.53 12.85
CA LEU A 270 5.06 -13.35 13.99
C LEU A 270 4.77 -14.77 13.52
N CYS A 271 5.27 -15.77 14.22
CA CYS A 271 4.88 -17.16 14.03
C CYS A 271 4.36 -17.69 15.36
N VAL A 272 3.23 -18.39 15.36
CA VAL A 272 2.77 -19.18 16.50
C VAL A 272 2.86 -20.64 16.10
N CYS A 273 3.60 -21.44 16.86
CA CYS A 273 3.81 -22.84 16.54
C CYS A 273 3.57 -23.79 17.71
N SER A 274 3.23 -25.04 17.39
CA SER A 274 2.76 -26.01 18.38
C SER A 274 3.86 -26.62 19.26
N SER A 275 5.15 -26.43 18.92
CA SER A 275 6.26 -27.00 19.68
C SER A 275 7.56 -26.22 19.50
N GLU A 276 8.48 -26.38 20.45
CA GLU A 276 9.82 -25.79 20.38
C GLU A 276 10.69 -26.40 19.27
N ASP A 277 10.54 -27.70 19.02
CA ASP A 277 11.24 -28.36 17.90
C ASP A 277 10.89 -27.70 16.55
N LEU A 278 9.60 -27.49 16.30
CA LEU A 278 9.15 -26.80 15.09
C LEU A 278 9.68 -25.37 15.03
N ALA A 279 9.67 -24.63 16.14
CA ALA A 279 10.24 -23.28 16.21
C ALA A 279 11.72 -23.25 15.80
N ARG A 280 12.52 -24.22 16.29
CA ARG A 280 13.95 -24.35 15.96
C ARG A 280 14.16 -24.70 14.48
N ARG A 281 13.33 -25.59 13.92
CA ARG A 281 13.37 -25.92 12.48
C ARG A 281 13.02 -24.71 11.61
N ILE A 282 12.02 -23.91 11.99
CA ILE A 282 11.66 -22.68 11.28
C ILE A 282 12.82 -21.67 11.35
N MET A 283 13.41 -21.44 12.52
CA MET A 283 14.58 -20.56 12.67
C MET A 283 15.74 -20.98 11.77
N ALA A 284 16.06 -22.28 11.71
CA ALA A 284 17.14 -22.77 10.86
C ALA A 284 16.86 -22.52 9.37
N GLN A 285 15.61 -22.68 8.93
CA GLN A 285 15.20 -22.40 7.55
C GLN A 285 15.23 -20.91 7.22
N ILE A 286 14.84 -20.05 8.17
CA ILE A 286 14.96 -18.59 8.01
C ILE A 286 16.41 -18.21 7.76
N GLU A 287 17.35 -18.66 8.61
CA GLU A 287 18.77 -18.32 8.46
C GLU A 287 19.35 -18.85 7.13
N ALA A 288 18.96 -20.05 6.71
CA ALA A 288 19.42 -20.63 5.45
C ALA A 288 18.91 -19.85 4.23
N GLN A 289 17.60 -19.58 4.16
CA GLN A 289 16.98 -18.90 3.02
C GLN A 289 17.34 -17.41 2.94
N LEU A 290 17.60 -16.77 4.08
CA LEU A 290 17.96 -15.35 4.16
C LEU A 290 19.25 -15.02 3.41
N LEU A 291 20.20 -15.96 3.33
CA LEU A 291 21.49 -15.76 2.65
C LEU A 291 21.34 -15.57 1.13
N ASP A 292 20.28 -16.09 0.54
CA ASP A 292 20.02 -16.03 -0.90
C ASP A 292 19.20 -14.78 -1.29
N LEU A 293 18.71 -14.00 -0.31
CA LEU A 293 17.88 -12.83 -0.57
C LEU A 293 18.70 -11.59 -0.95
N SER A 294 18.37 -11.00 -2.11
CA SER A 294 18.94 -9.72 -2.55
C SER A 294 18.67 -8.57 -1.56
N ARG A 295 17.58 -8.67 -0.78
CA ARG A 295 17.17 -7.69 0.24
C ARG A 295 17.43 -8.17 1.68
N GLN A 296 18.43 -9.05 1.88
CA GLN A 296 18.74 -9.64 3.18
C GLN A 296 18.90 -8.63 4.33
N ASP A 297 19.45 -7.43 4.08
CA ASP A 297 19.67 -6.44 5.13
C ASP A 297 18.35 -5.84 5.64
N ILE A 298 17.38 -5.64 4.75
CA ILE A 298 16.03 -5.19 5.10
C ILE A 298 15.32 -6.30 5.89
N ALA A 299 15.37 -7.54 5.38
CA ALA A 299 14.80 -8.69 6.06
C ALA A 299 15.40 -8.89 7.47
N ARG A 300 16.72 -8.79 7.62
CA ARG A 300 17.40 -8.87 8.93
C ARG A 300 16.90 -7.82 9.91
N ALA A 301 16.75 -6.57 9.46
CA ALA A 301 16.22 -5.49 10.28
C ALA A 301 14.79 -5.78 10.78
N SER A 302 13.91 -6.22 9.88
CA SER A 302 12.55 -6.64 10.24
C SER A 302 12.53 -7.82 11.24
N LEU A 303 13.31 -8.87 10.97
CA LEU A 303 13.37 -10.10 11.78
C LEU A 303 13.97 -9.89 13.17
N ALA A 304 14.70 -8.80 13.42
CA ALA A 304 15.15 -8.41 14.75
C ALA A 304 13.96 -8.12 15.69
N HIS A 305 12.88 -7.60 15.14
CA HIS A 305 11.62 -7.36 15.86
C HIS A 305 10.67 -8.57 15.82
N GLY A 306 10.92 -9.53 14.92
CA GLY A 306 10.09 -10.73 14.77
C GLY A 306 10.16 -11.71 15.95
N ARG A 307 9.08 -12.48 16.13
CA ARG A 307 8.89 -13.43 17.24
C ARG A 307 8.37 -14.78 16.73
N ILE A 308 8.87 -15.86 17.31
CA ILE A 308 8.26 -17.19 17.18
C ILE A 308 7.74 -17.59 18.56
N VAL A 309 6.44 -17.71 18.69
CA VAL A 309 5.74 -18.01 19.93
C VAL A 309 5.39 -19.49 19.93
N VAL A 310 5.95 -20.23 20.88
CA VAL A 310 5.55 -21.61 21.14
C VAL A 310 4.31 -21.58 22.00
N SER A 311 3.21 -22.12 21.47
CA SER A 311 1.97 -22.34 22.21
C SER A 311 1.52 -23.76 21.94
N GLU A 312 1.74 -24.64 22.91
CA GLU A 312 1.13 -25.97 22.90
C GLU A 312 -0.39 -25.84 23.02
N LYS A 313 -1.14 -26.79 22.46
CA LYS A 313 -2.56 -26.96 22.78
C LYS A 313 -2.77 -27.30 24.25
#